data_AF-A0AAN5RFE4-F1
#
_entry.id   AF-A0AAN5RFE4-F1
#
_cell.length_a   1.000
_cell.length_b   1.000
_cell.length_c   1.000
_cell.angle_alpha   90.00
_cell.angle_beta   90.00
_cell.angle_gamma   90.00
#
_symmetry.space_group_name_H-M   'P 1'
#
loop_
_entity.id
_entity.type
_entity.pdbx_description
1 polymer ?
#
loop_
_entity_poly.entity_id
_entity_poly.type
_entity_poly.pdbx_seq_one_letter_code
_entity_poly.pdbx_strand_id
1 'polypeptide(L)'
;MSDVKRYEITWNAHEDAPVLTVEIDHAICTDKLLHQINHFFINAEDRLLNNDGDITITVLKMLAVTCFTEQTGPTGGWNAKGLIAMFENGNI
;
A
#
# COMPACT_ATOMS: atom_id res chain seq x y z
N MET A 1 7.26 -11.40 23.74
CA MET A 1 7.69 -9.99 23.57
C MET A 1 7.21 -9.56 22.21
N SER A 2 6.71 -8.35 22.08
CA SER A 2 6.39 -7.77 20.77
C SER A 2 7.70 -7.42 20.05
N ASP A 3 7.71 -7.57 18.73
CA ASP A 3 8.82 -7.17 17.84
C ASP A 3 8.27 -6.18 16.80
N VAL A 4 7.82 -5.02 17.30
CA VAL A 4 7.20 -3.99 16.48
C VAL A 4 8.27 -3.20 15.74
N LYS A 5 8.15 -3.14 14.42
CA LYS A 5 8.95 -2.29 13.53
C LYS A 5 8.03 -1.37 12.73
N ARG A 6 8.46 -0.12 12.60
CA ARG A 6 7.78 0.91 11.81
C ARG A 6 8.48 1.10 10.48
N TYR A 7 7.68 1.20 9.43
CA TYR A 7 8.10 1.38 8.04
C TYR A 7 7.41 2.60 7.45
N GLU A 8 8.13 3.32 6.60
CA GLU A 8 7.60 4.47 5.87
C GLU A 8 7.79 4.23 4.38
N ILE A 9 6.69 4.31 3.63
CA ILE A 9 6.66 4.07 2.19
C ILE A 9 6.23 5.37 1.54
N THR A 10 7.13 5.98 0.78
CA THR A 10 6.87 7.25 0.10
C THR A 10 6.58 6.99 -1.37
N TRP A 11 5.47 7.53 -1.88
CA TRP A 11 5.18 7.48 -3.30
C TRP A 11 5.86 8.65 -4.04
N ASN A 12 7.15 8.50 -4.31
CA ASN A 12 7.98 9.55 -4.93
C ASN A 12 7.52 10.00 -6.33
N ALA A 13 6.72 9.18 -7.03
CA ALA A 13 6.24 9.51 -8.37
C ALA A 13 4.97 10.38 -8.35
N HIS A 14 4.31 10.53 -7.20
CA HIS A 14 3.19 11.47 -7.03
C HIS A 14 3.73 12.84 -6.62
N GLU A 15 3.11 13.92 -7.13
CA GLU A 15 3.58 15.30 -6.91
C GLU A 15 3.70 15.64 -5.41
N ASP A 16 2.69 15.26 -4.62
CA ASP A 16 2.67 15.50 -3.18
C ASP A 16 3.51 14.51 -2.34
N ALA A 17 4.17 13.54 -2.98
CA ALA A 17 4.99 12.51 -2.33
C ALA A 17 4.37 11.93 -1.03
N PRO A 18 3.13 11.40 -1.07
CA PRO A 18 2.45 10.95 0.13
C PRO A 18 3.20 9.78 0.79
N VAL A 19 3.16 9.75 2.11
CA VAL A 19 3.86 8.76 2.95
C VAL A 19 2.84 7.86 3.64
N LEU A 20 2.94 6.56 3.41
CA LEU A 20 2.23 5.54 4.19
C LEU A 20 3.14 5.04 5.31
N THR A 21 2.69 5.21 6.55
CA THR A 21 3.35 4.62 7.73
C THR A 21 2.69 3.28 8.07
N VAL A 22 3.49 2.22 8.21
CA VAL A 22 3.02 0.88 8.60
C VAL A 22 3.81 0.39 9.80
N GLU A 23 3.12 -0.11 10.82
CA GLU A 23 3.74 -0.79 11.95
C GLU A 23 3.43 -2.29 11.87
N ILE A 24 4.47 -3.11 11.93
CA ILE A 24 4.36 -4.57 11.89
C ILE A 24 4.98 -5.14 13.17
N ASP A 25 4.19 -5.89 13.94
CA ASP A 25 4.71 -6.75 14.99
C ASP A 25 5.17 -8.08 14.38
N HIS A 26 6.49 -8.27 14.23
CA HIS A 26 7.09 -9.48 13.66
C HIS A 26 6.97 -10.71 14.56
N ALA A 27 6.62 -10.53 15.83
CA ALA A 27 6.27 -11.66 16.71
C ALA A 27 4.92 -12.28 16.33
N ILE A 28 4.06 -11.55 15.62
CA ILE A 28 2.73 -11.98 15.16
C ILE A 28 2.74 -12.17 13.65
N CYS A 29 3.15 -11.14 12.92
CA CYS A 29 3.24 -11.11 11.47
C CYS A 29 4.61 -11.63 11.02
N THR A 30 4.78 -12.94 11.15
CA THR A 30 6.01 -13.64 10.74
C THR A 30 6.24 -13.58 9.23
N ASP A 31 7.47 -13.83 8.76
CA ASP A 31 7.80 -14.06 7.35
C ASP A 31 6.84 -15.04 6.67
N LYS A 32 6.45 -16.12 7.35
CA LYS A 32 5.48 -17.08 6.81
C LYS A 32 4.14 -16.41 6.50
N LEU A 33 3.66 -15.54 7.38
CA LEU A 33 2.40 -14.82 7.17
C LEU A 33 2.56 -13.78 6.04
N LEU A 34 3.68 -13.08 5.97
CA LEU A 34 3.99 -12.16 4.87
C LEU A 34 4.04 -12.88 3.52
N HIS A 35 4.63 -14.08 3.45
CA HIS A 35 4.58 -14.93 2.26
C HIS A 35 3.15 -15.38 1.92
N GLN A 36 2.31 -15.70 2.91
CA GLN A 36 0.90 -16.01 2.66
C GLN A 36 0.14 -14.81 2.08
N ILE A 37 0.37 -13.61 2.62
CA ILE A 37 -0.19 -12.35 2.10
C ILE A 37 0.27 -12.14 0.66
N ASN A 38 1.56 -12.33 0.36
CA ASN A 38 2.08 -12.19 -0.99
C ASN A 38 1.46 -13.20 -1.97
N HIS A 39 1.35 -14.48 -1.58
CA HIS A 39 0.78 -15.53 -2.43
C HIS A 39 -0.73 -15.43 -2.65
N PHE A 40 -1.45 -14.66 -1.83
CA PHE A 40 -2.87 -14.41 -2.04
C PHE A 40 -3.14 -13.70 -3.38
N PHE A 41 -2.20 -12.89 -3.85
CA PHE A 41 -2.31 -12.15 -5.10
C PHE A 41 -1.54 -12.83 -6.23
N ILE A 42 -2.00 -12.63 -7.47
CA ILE A 42 -1.31 -13.11 -8.67
C ILE A 42 0.11 -12.50 -8.78
N ASN A 43 0.98 -13.18 -9.53
CA ASN A 43 2.37 -12.79 -9.81
C ASN A 43 3.22 -12.61 -8.53
N ALA A 44 2.95 -13.42 -7.51
CA ALA A 44 3.63 -13.36 -6.22
C ALA A 44 5.15 -13.59 -6.32
N GLU A 45 5.57 -14.52 -7.18
CA GLU A 45 6.98 -14.84 -7.42
C GLU A 45 7.70 -13.69 -8.13
N ASP A 46 7.13 -13.15 -9.21
CA ASP A 46 7.68 -11.99 -9.93
C ASP A 46 7.79 -10.77 -9.02
N ARG A 47 6.76 -10.51 -8.20
CA ARG A 47 6.76 -9.40 -7.25
C ARG A 47 7.86 -9.57 -6.20
N LEU A 48 8.11 -10.79 -5.73
CA LEU A 48 9.18 -11.08 -4.78
C LEU A 48 10.56 -10.90 -5.43
N LEU A 49 10.75 -11.39 -6.66
CA LEU A 49 11.98 -11.23 -7.44
C LEU A 49 12.31 -9.75 -7.69
N ASN A 50 11.30 -8.94 -8.04
CA ASN A 50 11.45 -7.49 -8.24
C ASN A 50 11.79 -6.70 -6.97
N ASN A 51 11.82 -7.35 -5.81
CA ASN A 51 12.20 -6.77 -4.52
C ASN A 51 13.35 -7.55 -3.88
N ASP A 52 14.23 -8.14 -4.69
CA ASP A 52 15.45 -8.82 -4.24
C ASP A 52 15.20 -9.95 -3.22
N GLY A 53 14.01 -10.55 -3.25
CA GLY A 53 13.61 -11.60 -2.30
C GLY A 53 13.17 -11.10 -0.92
N ASP A 54 13.11 -9.78 -0.68
CA ASP A 54 12.66 -9.22 0.59
C ASP A 54 11.13 -9.20 0.68
N ILE A 55 10.60 -10.19 1.41
CA ILE A 55 9.15 -10.36 1.55
C ILE A 55 8.48 -9.20 2.29
N THR A 56 9.18 -8.57 3.23
CA THR A 56 8.64 -7.43 3.99
C THR A 56 8.47 -6.25 3.05
N ILE A 57 9.51 -5.90 2.28
CA ILE A 57 9.44 -4.84 1.27
C ILE A 57 8.37 -5.15 0.22
N THR A 58 8.30 -6.40 -0.26
CA THR A 58 7.29 -6.85 -1.22
C THR A 58 5.87 -6.57 -0.73
N VAL A 59 5.54 -7.01 0.48
CA VAL A 59 4.18 -6.83 1.05
C VAL A 59 3.89 -5.36 1.33
N LEU A 60 4.87 -4.61 1.87
CA LEU A 60 4.73 -3.18 2.14
C LEU A 60 4.44 -2.38 0.86
N LYS A 61 5.19 -2.60 -0.23
CA LYS A 61 4.93 -1.94 -1.52
C LYS A 61 3.57 -2.30 -2.09
N MET A 62 3.15 -3.56 -1.95
CA MET A 62 1.82 -4.00 -2.40
C MET A 62 0.70 -3.28 -1.62
N LEU A 63 0.81 -3.22 -0.29
CA LEU A 63 -0.10 -2.47 0.58
C LEU A 63 -0.15 -0.99 0.20
N ALA A 64 1.01 -0.37 -0.01
CA ALA A 64 1.08 1.03 -0.43
C ALA A 64 0.36 1.28 -1.76
N VAL A 65 0.59 0.44 -2.77
CA VAL A 65 -0.12 0.55 -4.05
C VAL A 65 -1.64 0.43 -3.83
N THR A 66 -2.11 -0.52 -3.04
CA THR A 66 -3.54 -0.65 -2.72
C THR A 66 -4.07 0.59 -2.02
N CYS A 67 -3.44 1.07 -0.95
CA CYS A 67 -3.91 2.22 -0.19
C CYS A 67 -3.91 3.51 -1.01
N PHE A 68 -2.86 3.77 -1.79
CA PHE A 68 -2.79 4.96 -2.65
C PHE A 68 -3.75 4.87 -3.83
N THR A 69 -3.96 3.68 -4.40
CA THR A 69 -4.94 3.46 -5.47
C THR A 69 -6.37 3.54 -4.94
N GLU A 70 -6.67 3.10 -3.72
CA GLU A 70 -8.00 3.27 -3.13
C GLU A 70 -8.33 4.74 -2.88
N GLN A 71 -7.36 5.56 -2.47
CA GLN A 71 -7.56 7.00 -2.32
C GLN A 71 -7.83 7.72 -3.65
N THR A 72 -7.21 7.25 -4.74
CA THR A 72 -7.27 7.88 -6.07
C THR A 72 -8.21 7.18 -7.06
N GLY A 73 -8.69 5.99 -6.74
CA GLY A 73 -9.44 5.09 -7.61
C GLY A 73 -10.95 5.25 -7.50
N PRO A 74 -11.76 4.43 -8.21
CA PRO A 74 -13.22 4.58 -8.34
C PRO A 74 -14.00 4.57 -7.01
N THR A 75 -13.38 4.10 -5.93
CA THR A 75 -13.89 4.07 -4.55
C THR A 75 -13.44 5.26 -3.70
N GLY A 76 -12.34 5.92 -4.04
CA GLY A 76 -11.84 7.12 -3.37
C GLY A 76 -12.47 8.38 -3.96
N GLY A 77 -12.85 9.33 -3.10
CA GLY A 77 -13.50 10.58 -3.50
C GLY A 77 -12.68 11.52 -4.41
N TRP A 78 -11.44 11.16 -4.73
CA TRP A 78 -10.53 11.92 -5.59
C TRP A 78 -10.42 11.39 -7.02
N ASN A 79 -11.16 10.34 -7.39
CA ASN A 79 -11.29 9.99 -8.80
C ASN A 79 -12.03 11.11 -9.57
N ALA A 80 -11.92 11.09 -10.90
CA ALA A 80 -12.54 12.10 -11.76
C ALA A 80 -14.04 12.33 -11.46
N LYS A 81 -14.80 11.29 -11.10
CA LYS A 81 -16.21 11.40 -10.73
C LYS A 81 -16.41 12.07 -9.36
N GLY A 82 -15.56 11.76 -8.39
CA GLY A 82 -15.57 12.41 -7.07
C GLY A 82 -15.21 13.89 -7.16
N LEU A 83 -14.20 14.23 -7.97
CA LEU A 83 -13.84 15.62 -8.28
C LEU A 83 -15.00 16.36 -8.95
N ILE A 84 -15.61 15.79 -10.00
CA ILE A 84 -16.79 16.37 -10.65
C ILE A 84 -17.91 16.61 -9.64
N ALA A 85 -18.22 15.64 -8.77
CA ALA A 85 -19.26 15.78 -7.76
C ALA A 85 -18.97 16.87 -6.71
N MET A 86 -17.70 17.15 -6.39
CA MET A 86 -17.32 18.25 -5.50
C MET A 86 -17.62 19.62 -6.14
N PHE A 87 -17.32 19.79 -7.43
CA PHE A 87 -17.63 21.01 -8.18
C PHE A 87 -19.13 21.17 -8.45
N GLU A 88 -19.83 20.09 -8.78
CA GLU A 88 -21.28 20.11 -9.06
C GLU A 88 -22.12 20.45 -7.82
N ASN A 89 -21.71 19.99 -6.63
CA ASN A 89 -22.42 20.24 -5.38
C ASN A 89 -22.00 21.55 -4.68
N GLY A 90 -21.07 22.33 -5.26
CA GLY A 90 -20.60 23.58 -4.68
C GLY A 90 -19.89 23.42 -3.33
N ASN A 91 -19.29 22.25 -3.06
CA ASN A 91 -18.52 21.98 -1.84
C ASN A 91 -17.06 22.45 -1.98
N ILE A 92 -16.87 23.68 -2.47
CA ILE A 92 -15.61 24.43 -2.50
C ILE A 92 -15.88 25.84 -2.00
#